data_AF-A0A7S1VG28-F1
#
_entry.id   AF-A0A7S1VG28-F1
#
_cell.length_a   1.000
_cell.length_b   1.000
_cell.length_c   1.000
_cell.angle_alpha   90.00
_cell.angle_beta   90.00
_cell.angle_gamma   90.00
#
_symmetry.space_group_name_H-M   'P 1'
#
loop_
_entity.id
_entity.type
_entity.pdbx_description
1 polymer ?
#
loop_
_entity_poly.entity_id
_entity_poly.type
_entity_poly.pdbx_seq_one_letter_code
_entity_poly.pdbx_strand_id
1 'polypeptide(L)'
;QNTVYTLQYQLHDDVQQNDTDRGTIWLRLRVEWFPKQLLLVNKTPAPRFLINVDSQKSLQVVRYVCRGKTNVTTATLESTKIYAKEFMGYLRLYCFFLDVCMEIWLWRGRLIMFGGNVDVWFPLQSVVVLSAACLAVEYPHLVPTIFLYSIAWALLVVNFYNSNHPSPWHRCKSFLSLDWTYWTGRHIHTSGVTIKPEEGAEEAKQLAKLDEKKGGRVVQFLGDTKTAALKTYRIYKKTSVEKYAIQTEDKEWSILGDSLYSIHMALYYLCTYLAMLRNLINWRPAGFGTHALTLNCLIGGLVWMVTPMYVW
;
A
#
# COMPACT_ATOMS: atom_id res chain seq x y z
N GLN A 1 8.79 20.78 15.90
CA GLN A 1 8.04 20.35 17.10
C GLN A 1 8.62 19.01 17.57
N ASN A 2 8.81 18.86 18.88
CA ASN A 2 9.42 17.66 19.48
C ASN A 2 8.31 16.77 20.06
N THR A 3 7.78 15.85 19.27
CA THR A 3 6.95 14.77 19.82
C THR A 3 7.88 13.70 20.39
N VAL A 4 7.72 13.41 21.68
CA VAL A 4 8.48 12.39 22.40
C VAL A 4 7.51 11.27 22.75
N TYR A 5 7.69 10.11 22.12
CA TYR A 5 6.95 8.90 22.45
C TYR A 5 7.81 8.04 23.36
N THR A 6 7.22 7.52 24.43
CA THR A 6 7.89 6.55 25.29
C THR A 6 7.18 5.22 25.10
N LEU A 7 7.83 4.29 24.40
CA LEU A 7 7.35 2.92 24.22
C LEU A 7 7.96 2.06 25.32
N GLN A 8 7.15 1.20 25.91
CA GLN A 8 7.58 0.29 26.97
C GLN A 8 7.43 -1.13 26.45
N TYR A 9 8.53 -1.89 26.45
CA TYR A 9 8.56 -3.29 26.03
C TYR A 9 9.08 -4.16 27.15
N GLN A 10 8.34 -5.19 27.53
CA GLN A 10 8.84 -6.24 28.42
C GLN A 10 9.78 -7.17 27.63
N LEU A 11 10.91 -7.50 28.23
CA LEU A 11 11.88 -8.44 27.66
C LEU A 11 11.58 -9.86 28.16
N HIS A 12 11.44 -10.77 27.21
CA HIS A 12 11.34 -12.21 27.45
C HIS A 12 12.41 -12.93 26.61
N ASP A 13 12.97 -14.03 27.14
CA ASP A 13 13.87 -14.90 26.38
C ASP A 13 13.10 -15.70 25.31
N ASP A 14 11.85 -16.06 25.64
CA ASP A 14 10.96 -16.76 24.71
C ASP A 14 10.12 -15.76 23.90
N VAL A 15 10.07 -15.96 22.59
CA VAL A 15 9.25 -15.19 21.65
C VAL A 15 7.76 -15.33 21.96
N GLN A 16 7.34 -16.44 22.58
CA GLN A 16 5.96 -16.67 23.01
C GLN A 16 5.60 -16.03 24.36
N GLN A 17 6.55 -15.36 25.02
CA GLN A 17 6.35 -14.72 26.33
C GLN A 17 5.94 -15.70 27.46
N ASN A 18 6.29 -16.99 27.33
CA ASN A 18 6.00 -18.00 28.37
C ASN A 18 7.00 -17.96 29.55
N ASP A 19 8.09 -17.18 29.44
CA ASP A 19 9.12 -17.04 30.46
C ASP A 19 8.90 -15.78 31.33
N THR A 20 9.47 -15.82 32.53
CA THR A 20 9.51 -14.73 33.51
C THR A 20 10.08 -13.43 32.93
N ASP A 21 9.41 -12.31 33.23
CA ASP A 21 9.83 -10.96 32.83
C ASP A 21 11.27 -10.68 33.28
N ARG A 22 12.19 -10.44 32.33
CA ARG A 22 13.60 -10.13 32.63
C ARG A 22 13.89 -8.66 32.75
N GLY A 23 12.90 -7.83 32.47
CA GLY A 23 13.01 -6.39 32.59
C GLY A 23 12.18 -5.68 31.55
N THR A 24 12.34 -4.36 31.50
CA THR A 24 11.58 -3.50 30.61
C THR A 24 12.50 -2.55 29.88
N ILE A 25 12.44 -2.53 28.56
CA ILE A 25 13.09 -1.52 27.74
C ILE A 25 12.13 -0.35 27.53
N TRP A 26 12.63 0.85 27.81
CA TRP A 26 11.96 2.11 27.48
C TRP A 26 12.59 2.68 26.20
N LEU A 27 11.85 2.65 25.10
CA LEU A 27 12.24 3.24 23.84
C LEU A 27 11.65 4.65 23.73
N ARG A 28 12.49 5.66 23.89
CA ARG A 28 12.09 7.07 23.74
C ARG A 28 12.31 7.52 22.29
N LEU A 29 11.25 7.55 21.51
CA LEU A 29 11.28 8.04 20.13
C LEU A 29 11.03 9.54 20.12
N ARG A 30 12.08 10.33 19.86
CA ARG A 30 11.97 11.74 19.53
C ARG A 30 11.94 11.87 18.02
N VAL A 31 10.83 12.35 17.46
CA VAL A 31 10.73 12.61 16.03
C VAL A 31 10.81 14.11 15.80
N GLU A 32 11.91 14.55 15.19
CA GLU A 32 12.08 15.93 14.76
C GLU A 32 11.67 16.05 13.29
N TRP A 33 10.63 16.84 13.04
CA TRP A 33 10.10 17.04 11.70
C TRP A 33 10.57 18.38 11.13
N PHE A 34 11.34 18.35 10.04
CA PHE A 34 11.70 19.52 9.22
C PHE A 34 10.83 19.56 7.95
N PRO A 35 9.73 20.35 7.93
CA PRO A 35 8.67 20.26 6.92
C PRO A 35 9.18 20.42 5.48
N LYS A 36 9.98 21.47 5.26
CA LYS A 36 10.42 21.90 3.93
C LYS A 36 11.48 20.98 3.33
N GLN A 37 12.39 20.46 4.13
CA GLN A 37 13.43 19.55 3.64
C GLN A 37 12.83 18.18 3.31
N LEU A 38 11.88 17.70 4.13
CA LEU A 38 11.22 16.42 3.89
C LEU A 38 10.35 16.43 2.62
N LEU A 39 9.71 17.57 2.33
CA LEU A 39 8.99 17.85 1.08
C LEU A 39 9.87 17.60 -0.15
N LEU A 40 11.13 18.03 -0.09
CA LEU A 40 12.07 17.95 -1.22
C LEU A 40 12.78 16.59 -1.32
N VAL A 41 12.98 15.91 -0.20
CA VAL A 41 13.74 14.64 -0.13
C VAL A 41 12.88 13.41 -0.47
N ASN A 42 11.55 13.47 -0.30
CA ASN A 42 10.64 12.32 -0.48
C ASN A 42 10.30 11.95 -1.95
N LYS A 43 11.24 12.14 -2.88
CA LYS A 43 11.09 11.61 -4.25
C LYS A 43 11.28 10.10 -4.32
N THR A 44 11.91 9.50 -3.32
CA THR A 44 12.10 8.05 -3.23
C THR A 44 11.06 7.45 -2.28
N PRO A 45 10.54 6.25 -2.57
CA PRO A 45 9.68 5.54 -1.63
C PRO A 45 10.44 5.39 -0.31
N ALA A 46 9.80 5.81 0.79
CA ALA A 46 10.44 5.69 2.09
C ALA A 46 10.82 4.22 2.33
N PRO A 47 12.07 3.94 2.70
CA PRO A 47 12.47 2.58 3.00
C PRO A 47 11.60 2.06 4.16
N ARG A 48 11.20 0.79 4.09
CA ARG A 48 10.36 0.16 5.14
C ARG A 48 10.93 0.31 6.55
N PHE A 49 12.26 0.40 6.64
CA PHE A 49 12.99 0.71 7.85
C PHE A 49 14.16 1.63 7.50
N LEU A 50 14.21 2.80 8.12
CA LEU A 50 15.44 3.58 8.22
C LEU A 50 16.15 3.13 9.49
N ILE A 51 17.18 2.31 9.30
CA ILE A 51 18.10 1.98 10.38
C ILE A 51 19.21 3.00 10.26
N ASN A 52 19.25 3.96 11.18
CA ASN A 52 20.37 4.87 11.28
C ASN A 52 21.54 4.09 11.88
N VAL A 53 22.58 3.84 11.09
CA VAL A 53 23.76 3.10 11.52
C VAL A 53 24.97 3.87 11.03
N ASP A 54 25.91 4.09 11.94
CA ASP A 54 27.07 4.96 11.71
C ASP A 54 28.03 4.40 10.64
N SER A 55 27.99 3.09 10.39
CA SER A 55 28.85 2.42 9.42
C SER A 55 28.12 1.41 8.54
N GLN A 56 28.62 1.23 7.31
CA GLN A 56 28.11 0.23 6.37
C GLN A 56 28.27 -1.20 6.91
N LYS A 57 29.31 -1.47 7.71
CA LYS A 57 29.51 -2.75 8.40
C LYS A 57 28.41 -3.00 9.42
N SER A 58 28.07 -2.01 10.25
CA SER A 58 26.95 -2.10 11.20
C SER A 58 25.63 -2.35 10.48
N LEU A 59 25.40 -1.70 9.32
CA LEU A 59 24.23 -1.97 8.49
C LEU A 59 24.21 -3.41 7.97
N GLN A 60 25.35 -3.95 7.54
CA GLN A 60 25.46 -5.35 7.10
C GLN A 60 25.19 -6.32 8.26
N VAL A 61 25.73 -6.05 9.45
CA VAL A 61 25.47 -6.85 10.65
C VAL A 61 23.99 -6.80 11.01
N VAL A 62 23.36 -5.63 11.04
CA VAL A 62 21.92 -5.52 11.34
C VAL A 62 21.09 -6.23 10.27
N ARG A 63 21.44 -6.09 8.99
CA ARG A 63 20.78 -6.85 7.92
C ARG A 63 20.95 -8.35 8.10
N TYR A 64 22.15 -8.81 8.46
CA TYR A 64 22.46 -10.20 8.71
C TYR A 64 21.69 -10.75 9.92
N VAL A 65 21.62 -10.00 11.01
CA VAL A 65 20.87 -10.36 12.22
C VAL A 65 19.37 -10.41 11.93
N CYS A 66 18.82 -9.40 11.24
CA CYS A 66 17.38 -9.32 10.98
C CYS A 66 16.91 -10.24 9.85
N ARG A 67 17.75 -10.54 8.85
CA ARG A 67 17.36 -11.28 7.64
C ARG A 67 18.11 -12.59 7.43
N GLY A 68 19.06 -12.92 8.30
CA GLY A 68 19.96 -14.06 8.13
C GLY A 68 21.03 -13.84 7.05
N LYS A 69 21.73 -14.92 6.69
CA LYS A 69 22.78 -14.96 5.65
C LYS A 69 22.24 -14.81 4.22
N THR A 70 20.92 -14.79 4.05
CA THR A 70 20.25 -14.79 2.75
C THR A 70 20.40 -13.46 2.01
N ASN A 71 21.18 -13.48 0.92
CA ASN A 71 21.21 -12.38 -0.04
C ASN A 71 19.94 -12.42 -0.90
N VAL A 72 19.06 -11.42 -0.71
CA VAL A 72 17.78 -11.33 -1.43
C VAL A 72 18.00 -11.10 -2.94
N THR A 73 19.13 -10.52 -3.33
CA THR A 73 19.49 -10.22 -4.72
C THR A 73 19.99 -11.43 -5.50
N THR A 74 20.42 -12.50 -4.84
CA THR A 74 20.86 -13.71 -5.52
C THR A 74 19.67 -14.63 -5.71
N ALA A 75 19.47 -15.15 -6.93
CA ALA A 75 18.42 -16.10 -7.24
C ALA A 75 18.69 -17.44 -6.54
N THR A 76 18.11 -17.58 -5.35
CA THR A 76 18.15 -18.80 -4.54
C THR A 76 16.71 -19.20 -4.26
N LEU A 77 16.46 -20.48 -4.01
CA LEU A 77 15.10 -20.95 -3.70
C LEU A 77 14.52 -20.20 -2.48
N GLU A 78 15.36 -19.87 -1.51
CA GLU A 78 15.00 -19.11 -0.32
C GLU A 78 14.59 -17.67 -0.66
N SER A 79 15.37 -16.96 -1.47
CA SER A 79 15.02 -15.59 -1.88
C SER A 79 13.74 -15.54 -2.72
N THR A 80 13.52 -16.53 -3.58
CA THR A 80 12.26 -16.67 -4.34
C THR A 80 11.07 -16.94 -3.42
N LYS A 81 11.21 -17.76 -2.38
CA LYS A 81 10.17 -17.96 -1.35
C LYS A 81 9.86 -16.67 -0.60
N ILE A 82 10.87 -15.85 -0.30
CA ILE A 82 10.69 -14.53 0.34
C ILE A 82 9.87 -13.62 -0.57
N TYR A 83 10.23 -13.48 -1.86
CA TYR A 83 9.45 -12.66 -2.80
C TYR A 83 8.04 -13.20 -3.03
N ALA A 84 7.85 -14.51 -3.09
CA ALA A 84 6.52 -15.11 -3.19
C ALA A 84 5.66 -14.77 -1.96
N LYS A 85 6.22 -14.86 -0.75
CA LYS A 85 5.52 -14.47 0.49
C LYS A 85 5.18 -12.97 0.50
N GLU A 86 6.10 -12.14 0.03
CA GLU A 86 5.86 -10.70 -0.11
C GLU A 86 4.76 -10.40 -1.13
N PHE A 87 4.79 -11.04 -2.30
CA PHE A 87 3.75 -10.96 -3.32
C PHE A 87 2.37 -11.35 -2.77
N MET A 88 2.28 -12.46 -2.03
CA MET A 88 1.05 -12.87 -1.34
C MET A 88 0.57 -11.81 -0.33
N GLY A 89 1.50 -11.10 0.32
CA GLY A 89 1.17 -9.95 1.17
C GLY A 89 0.55 -8.79 0.39
N TYR A 90 1.01 -8.54 -0.84
CA TYR A 90 0.44 -7.51 -1.71
C TYR A 90 -0.92 -7.88 -2.30
N LEU A 91 -1.22 -9.17 -2.52
CA LEU A 91 -2.55 -9.58 -2.98
C LEU A 91 -3.66 -9.09 -2.04
N ARG A 92 -3.40 -8.96 -0.73
CA ARG A 92 -4.36 -8.37 0.23
C ARG A 92 -4.67 -6.90 -0.10
N LEU A 93 -3.69 -6.12 -0.54
CA LEU A 93 -3.91 -4.73 -0.98
C LEU A 93 -4.70 -4.66 -2.28
N TYR A 94 -4.49 -5.61 -3.19
CA TYR A 94 -5.30 -5.73 -4.40
C TYR A 94 -6.78 -5.99 -4.05
N CYS A 95 -7.06 -6.74 -2.98
CA CYS A 95 -8.43 -6.93 -2.49
C CYS A 95 -9.08 -5.62 -2.05
N PHE A 96 -8.32 -4.80 -1.32
CA PHE A 96 -8.78 -3.47 -0.90
C PHE A 96 -9.07 -2.58 -2.12
N PHE A 97 -8.17 -2.59 -3.10
CA PHE A 97 -8.37 -1.84 -4.35
C PHE A 97 -9.63 -2.30 -5.10
N LEU A 98 -9.83 -3.61 -5.26
CA LEU A 98 -11.04 -4.15 -5.89
C LEU A 98 -12.30 -3.77 -5.14
N ASP A 99 -12.29 -3.78 -3.81
CA ASP A 99 -13.44 -3.38 -2.99
C ASP A 99 -13.78 -1.89 -3.21
N VAL A 100 -12.77 -1.02 -3.26
CA VAL A 100 -12.94 0.40 -3.61
C VAL A 100 -13.50 0.57 -5.02
N CYS A 101 -12.98 -0.17 -6.02
CA CYS A 101 -13.52 -0.15 -7.37
C CYS A 101 -14.98 -0.59 -7.40
N MET A 102 -15.31 -1.67 -6.68
CA MET A 102 -16.68 -2.18 -6.57
C MET A 102 -17.59 -1.20 -5.82
N GLU A 103 -17.09 -0.46 -4.84
CA GLU A 103 -17.85 0.59 -4.15
C GLU A 103 -18.20 1.74 -5.10
N ILE A 104 -17.23 2.17 -5.93
CA ILE A 104 -17.42 3.21 -6.95
C ILE A 104 -18.41 2.74 -8.02
N TRP A 105 -18.32 1.48 -8.47
CA TRP A 105 -19.12 0.96 -9.59
C TRP A 105 -20.52 0.49 -9.17
N LEU A 106 -20.68 -0.05 -7.96
CA LEU A 106 -21.93 -0.66 -7.48
C LEU A 106 -22.79 0.29 -6.62
N TRP A 107 -22.56 1.60 -6.67
CA TRP A 107 -23.42 2.60 -6.01
C TRP A 107 -23.48 2.43 -4.48
N ARG A 108 -22.38 1.98 -3.86
CA ARG A 108 -22.34 1.65 -2.41
C ARG A 108 -21.86 2.78 -1.51
N GLY A 109 -21.70 3.99 -2.04
CA GLY A 109 -21.16 5.13 -1.28
C GLY A 109 -22.06 5.59 -0.14
N ARG A 110 -21.44 5.84 1.03
CA ARG A 110 -22.07 6.53 2.16
C ARG A 110 -21.54 7.95 2.25
N LEU A 111 -22.40 8.93 2.01
CA LEU A 111 -22.11 10.33 2.34
C LEU A 111 -23.01 10.73 3.50
N ILE A 112 -22.41 10.91 4.67
CA ILE A 112 -23.12 11.51 5.80
C ILE A 112 -23.16 13.01 5.51
N MET A 113 -24.30 13.49 4.97
CA MET A 113 -24.51 14.90 4.69
C MET A 113 -24.70 15.70 5.98
N PHE A 114 -24.31 16.98 5.92
CA PHE A 114 -24.24 17.93 7.03
C PHE A 114 -25.46 17.94 7.97
N GLY A 115 -25.21 17.72 9.26
CA GLY A 115 -25.95 18.37 10.34
C GLY A 115 -27.24 17.71 10.84
N GLY A 116 -27.50 16.43 10.57
CA GLY A 116 -28.63 15.71 11.14
C GLY A 116 -28.35 14.22 11.34
N ASN A 117 -29.08 13.57 12.26
CA ASN A 117 -29.05 12.12 12.52
C ASN A 117 -29.59 11.26 11.35
N VAL A 118 -29.62 11.79 10.13
CA VAL A 118 -30.18 11.10 8.97
C VAL A 118 -29.05 10.78 8.00
N ASP A 119 -28.67 9.50 7.98
CA ASP A 119 -27.72 8.95 7.02
C ASP A 119 -28.42 8.78 5.67
N VAL A 120 -28.33 9.81 4.82
CA VAL A 120 -28.81 9.70 3.43
C VAL A 120 -27.74 9.05 2.57
N TRP A 121 -28.08 7.91 1.96
CA TRP A 121 -27.18 7.21 1.06
C TRP A 121 -27.16 7.91 -0.31
N PHE A 122 -26.14 8.72 -0.57
CA PHE A 122 -25.94 9.35 -1.86
C PHE A 122 -24.71 8.79 -2.60
N PRO A 123 -24.89 8.12 -3.75
CA PRO A 123 -23.82 7.48 -4.50
C PRO A 123 -23.09 8.48 -5.40
N LEU A 124 -22.54 9.56 -4.81
CA LEU A 124 -21.86 10.64 -5.54
C LEU A 124 -20.79 10.10 -6.50
N GLN A 125 -20.04 9.09 -6.06
CA GLN A 125 -18.98 8.45 -6.82
C GLN A 125 -19.50 7.85 -8.13
N SER A 126 -20.63 7.15 -8.07
CA SER A 126 -21.23 6.50 -9.24
C SER A 126 -21.89 7.52 -10.17
N VAL A 127 -22.48 8.59 -9.64
CA VAL A 127 -22.98 9.72 -10.44
C VAL A 127 -21.85 10.37 -11.23
N VAL A 128 -20.69 10.63 -10.60
CA VAL A 128 -19.52 11.20 -11.27
C VAL A 128 -19.03 10.29 -12.40
N VAL A 129 -18.93 8.98 -12.17
CA VAL A 129 -18.51 8.01 -13.21
C VAL A 129 -19.53 7.93 -14.35
N LEU A 130 -20.83 7.92 -14.04
CA LEU A 130 -21.88 7.90 -15.05
C LEU A 130 -21.86 9.18 -15.90
N SER A 131 -21.77 10.35 -15.28
CA SER A 131 -21.65 11.63 -15.97
C SER A 131 -20.40 11.68 -16.84
N ALA A 132 -19.27 11.18 -16.34
CA ALA A 132 -18.04 11.07 -17.11
C ALA A 132 -18.19 10.13 -18.31
N ALA A 133 -18.90 9.00 -18.16
CA ALA A 133 -19.17 8.08 -19.26
C ALA A 133 -20.06 8.71 -20.33
N CYS A 134 -21.13 9.44 -19.94
CA CYS A 134 -21.96 10.18 -20.89
C CYS A 134 -21.14 11.23 -21.64
N LEU A 135 -20.32 12.02 -20.94
CA LEU A 135 -19.44 13.02 -21.55
C LEU A 135 -18.41 12.40 -22.48
N ALA A 136 -17.86 11.22 -22.17
CA ALA A 136 -16.93 10.51 -23.03
C ALA A 136 -17.58 10.07 -24.36
N VAL A 137 -18.87 9.72 -24.33
CA VAL A 137 -19.64 9.33 -25.52
C VAL A 137 -20.02 10.54 -26.36
N GLU A 138 -20.53 11.60 -25.73
CA GLU A 138 -20.97 12.82 -26.42
C GLU A 138 -19.79 13.65 -26.93
N TYR A 139 -18.69 13.67 -26.18
CA TYR A 139 -17.51 14.49 -26.45
C TYR A 139 -16.23 13.64 -26.34
N PRO A 140 -15.89 12.82 -27.35
CA PRO A 140 -14.73 11.93 -27.30
C PRO A 140 -13.40 12.64 -27.09
N HIS A 141 -13.29 13.91 -27.48
CA HIS A 141 -12.11 14.73 -27.23
C HIS A 141 -11.86 15.00 -25.74
N LEU A 142 -12.87 14.83 -24.87
CA LEU A 142 -12.74 14.92 -23.41
C LEU A 142 -12.30 13.61 -22.76
N VAL A 143 -12.24 12.49 -23.48
CA VAL A 143 -11.76 11.20 -22.94
C VAL A 143 -10.43 11.33 -22.20
N PRO A 144 -9.44 12.06 -22.72
CA PRO A 144 -8.16 12.16 -22.04
C PRO A 144 -8.22 13.02 -20.77
N THR A 145 -9.05 14.06 -20.75
CA THR A 145 -9.39 14.85 -19.55
C THR A 145 -10.08 13.98 -18.49
N ILE A 146 -11.09 13.21 -18.91
CA ILE A 146 -11.84 12.27 -18.06
C ILE A 146 -10.89 11.23 -17.45
N PHE A 147 -9.96 10.70 -18.24
CA PHE A 147 -8.95 9.77 -17.77
C PHE A 147 -8.06 10.38 -16.68
N LEU A 148 -7.51 11.56 -16.89
CA LEU A 148 -6.68 12.24 -15.88
C LEU A 148 -7.47 12.55 -14.60
N TYR A 149 -8.70 13.06 -14.73
CA TYR A 149 -9.56 13.29 -13.57
C TYR A 149 -9.92 11.99 -12.85
N SER A 150 -10.15 10.89 -13.55
CA SER A 150 -10.44 9.59 -12.92
C SER A 150 -9.28 9.10 -12.04
N ILE A 151 -8.03 9.29 -12.49
CA ILE A 151 -6.84 8.97 -11.69
C ILE A 151 -6.77 9.87 -10.46
N ALA A 152 -6.88 11.19 -10.65
CA ALA A 152 -6.84 12.14 -9.53
C ALA A 152 -7.95 11.84 -8.50
N TRP A 153 -9.16 11.58 -8.98
CA TRP A 153 -10.32 11.29 -8.16
C TRP A 153 -10.15 9.99 -7.36
N ALA A 154 -9.68 8.91 -7.99
CA ALA A 154 -9.37 7.67 -7.28
C ALA A 154 -8.33 7.88 -6.17
N LEU A 155 -7.28 8.66 -6.43
CA LEU A 155 -6.26 8.99 -5.43
C LEU A 155 -6.81 9.85 -4.28
N LEU A 156 -7.70 10.79 -4.57
CA LEU A 156 -8.38 11.62 -3.56
C LEU A 156 -9.31 10.79 -2.68
N VAL A 157 -10.09 9.87 -3.24
CA VAL A 157 -10.95 8.96 -2.47
C VAL A 157 -10.11 8.10 -1.53
N VAL A 158 -8.99 7.57 -2.02
CA VAL A 158 -8.06 6.80 -1.19
C VAL A 158 -7.42 7.66 -0.09
N ASN A 159 -7.05 8.91 -0.39
CA ASN A 159 -6.56 9.84 0.62
C ASN A 159 -7.62 10.14 1.69
N PHE A 160 -8.87 10.34 1.28
CA PHE A 160 -9.98 10.60 2.18
C PHE A 160 -10.19 9.42 3.14
N TYR A 161 -10.19 8.19 2.63
CA TYR A 161 -10.29 7.00 3.47
C TYR A 161 -9.12 6.87 4.46
N ASN A 162 -7.89 7.01 3.96
CA ASN A 162 -6.70 6.88 4.81
C ASN A 162 -6.56 8.02 5.83
N SER A 163 -6.99 9.24 5.52
CA SER A 163 -6.94 10.37 6.46
C SER A 163 -8.01 10.26 7.56
N ASN A 164 -9.09 9.54 7.29
CA ASN A 164 -10.16 9.24 8.25
C ASN A 164 -10.01 7.87 8.93
N HIS A 165 -8.86 7.22 8.84
CA HIS A 165 -8.63 5.94 9.53
C HIS A 165 -8.87 6.10 11.05
N PRO A 166 -9.59 5.19 11.74
CA PRO A 166 -9.96 5.37 13.15
C PRO A 166 -8.73 5.58 14.05
N SER A 167 -7.72 4.72 13.90
CA SER A 167 -6.43 4.90 14.59
C SER A 167 -5.65 6.10 14.03
N PRO A 168 -5.29 7.10 14.86
CA PRO A 168 -4.53 8.28 14.44
C PRO A 168 -3.11 7.93 13.96
N TRP A 169 -2.56 6.80 14.41
CA TRP A 169 -1.24 6.28 13.98
C TRP A 169 -1.22 5.80 12.54
N HIS A 170 -2.39 5.44 12.01
CA HIS A 170 -2.53 4.96 10.65
C HIS A 170 -3.01 6.05 9.69
N ARG A 171 -3.49 7.19 10.21
CA ARG A 171 -3.98 8.31 9.40
C ARG A 171 -2.88 8.89 8.52
N CYS A 172 -3.21 9.17 7.27
CA CYS A 172 -2.38 10.01 6.42
C CYS A 172 -2.80 11.48 6.53
N LYS A 173 -1.94 12.41 6.10
CA LYS A 173 -2.34 13.82 5.97
C LYS A 173 -3.40 13.93 4.88
N SER A 174 -4.40 14.77 5.10
CA SER A 174 -5.39 15.09 4.07
C SER A 174 -4.75 15.83 2.91
N PHE A 175 -5.29 15.65 1.71
CA PHE A 175 -4.83 16.31 0.49
C PHE A 175 -4.77 17.83 0.66
N LEU A 176 -5.83 18.44 1.20
CA LEU A 176 -5.90 19.88 1.47
C LEU A 176 -4.83 20.35 2.48
N SER A 177 -4.51 19.52 3.49
CA SER A 177 -3.43 19.84 4.42
C SER A 177 -2.07 19.84 3.74
N LEU A 178 -1.85 18.93 2.79
CA LEU A 178 -0.63 18.87 1.99
C LEU A 178 -0.55 20.05 1.02
N ASP A 179 -1.63 20.37 0.30
CA ASP A 179 -1.72 21.54 -0.58
C ASP A 179 -1.40 22.82 0.16
N TRP A 180 -2.05 23.06 1.29
CA TRP A 180 -1.80 24.27 2.06
C TRP A 180 -0.36 24.34 2.56
N THR A 181 0.21 23.20 2.98
CA THR A 181 1.62 23.14 3.37
C THR A 181 2.52 23.48 2.20
N TYR A 182 2.20 23.00 1.00
CA TYR A 182 2.94 23.30 -0.21
C TYR A 182 2.89 24.79 -0.56
N TRP A 183 1.69 25.38 -0.59
CA TRP A 183 1.47 26.78 -0.98
C TRP A 183 1.98 27.78 0.04
N THR A 184 1.71 27.56 1.33
CA THR A 184 2.06 28.53 2.39
C THR A 184 3.43 28.26 3.00
N GLY A 185 4.00 27.07 2.78
CA GLY A 185 5.18 26.59 3.50
C GLY A 185 4.94 26.41 5.00
N ARG A 186 3.69 26.51 5.47
CA ARG A 186 3.26 26.38 6.87
C ARG A 186 2.32 25.20 7.02
N HIS A 187 2.45 24.44 8.11
CA HIS A 187 1.48 23.39 8.42
C HIS A 187 0.17 23.99 8.95
N ILE A 188 -0.99 23.55 8.43
CA ILE A 188 -2.32 23.98 8.90
C ILE A 188 -2.49 23.69 10.40
N HIS A 189 -2.06 22.51 10.84
CA HIS A 189 -2.13 22.11 12.25
C HIS A 189 -0.88 22.56 12.98
N THR A 190 -0.89 23.80 13.47
CA THR A 190 0.14 24.35 14.37
C THR A 190 -0.02 23.82 15.80
N SER A 191 -1.21 23.41 16.22
CA SER A 191 -1.43 22.74 17.50
C SER A 191 -1.15 21.24 17.36
N GLY A 192 -0.19 20.72 18.12
CA GLY A 192 0.04 19.28 18.21
C GLY A 192 -1.24 18.59 18.65
N VAL A 193 -1.78 17.70 17.81
CA VAL A 193 -2.91 16.85 18.20
C VAL A 193 -2.40 15.92 19.30
N THR A 194 -2.85 16.14 20.53
CA THR A 194 -2.55 15.23 21.63
C THR A 194 -3.34 13.94 21.43
N ILE A 195 -2.67 12.91 20.92
CA ILE A 195 -3.24 11.58 20.76
C ILE A 195 -3.32 10.93 22.15
N LYS A 196 -4.52 10.51 22.56
CA LYS A 196 -4.68 9.79 23.83
C LYS A 196 -4.12 8.36 23.69
N PRO A 197 -3.61 7.76 24.77
CA PRO A 197 -3.30 6.33 24.78
C PRO A 197 -4.52 5.53 24.29
N GLU A 198 -4.28 4.58 23.38
CA GLU A 198 -5.30 3.68 22.81
C GLU A 198 -6.45 4.36 22.03
N GLU A 199 -6.31 5.64 21.66
CA GLU A 199 -7.33 6.34 20.86
C GLU A 199 -7.59 5.63 19.52
N GLY A 200 -8.85 5.25 19.29
CA GLY A 200 -9.27 4.54 18.07
C GLY A 200 -8.71 3.11 17.93
N ALA A 201 -8.13 2.53 19.00
CA ALA A 201 -7.53 1.20 18.93
C ALA A 201 -8.59 0.09 18.71
N GLU A 202 -9.76 0.19 19.35
CA GLU A 202 -10.84 -0.79 19.19
C GLU A 202 -11.45 -0.76 17.78
N GLU A 203 -11.80 0.44 17.30
CA GLU A 203 -12.31 0.64 15.94
C GLU A 203 -11.30 0.17 14.88
N ALA A 204 -10.01 0.44 15.09
CA ALA A 204 -8.95 -0.06 14.22
C ALA A 204 -8.83 -1.58 14.26
N LYS A 205 -9.00 -2.23 15.43
CA LYS A 205 -9.05 -3.70 15.53
C LYS A 205 -10.27 -4.26 14.78
N GLN A 206 -11.43 -3.61 14.87
CA GLN A 206 -12.63 -4.03 14.13
C GLN A 206 -12.41 -3.89 12.62
N LEU A 207 -11.83 -2.76 12.19
CA LEU A 207 -11.49 -2.52 10.79
C LEU A 207 -10.49 -3.56 10.27
N ALA A 208 -9.44 -3.85 11.03
CA ALA A 208 -8.45 -4.86 10.68
C ALA A 208 -9.05 -6.26 10.55
N LYS A 209 -9.98 -6.65 11.45
CA LYS A 209 -10.72 -7.93 11.34
C LYS A 209 -11.59 -7.97 10.09
N LEU A 210 -12.18 -6.85 9.71
CA LEU A 210 -13.02 -6.74 8.52
C LEU A 210 -12.17 -6.85 7.24
N ASP A 211 -11.01 -6.18 7.21
CA ASP A 211 -10.04 -6.28 6.13
C ASP A 211 -9.45 -7.68 6.01
N GLU A 212 -9.18 -8.35 7.13
CA GLU A 212 -8.73 -9.75 7.15
C GLU A 212 -9.79 -10.68 6.54
N LYS A 213 -11.06 -10.54 6.93
CA LYS A 213 -12.17 -11.30 6.33
C LYS A 213 -12.32 -11.02 4.83
N LYS A 214 -12.16 -9.77 4.39
CA LYS A 214 -12.16 -9.39 2.97
C LYS A 214 -11.01 -10.06 2.22
N GLY A 215 -9.79 -9.97 2.74
CA GLY A 215 -8.61 -10.60 2.16
C GLY A 215 -8.76 -12.12 2.08
N GLY A 216 -9.32 -12.76 3.11
CA GLY A 216 -9.60 -14.20 3.13
C GLY A 216 -10.51 -14.65 1.98
N ARG A 217 -11.59 -13.91 1.72
CA ARG A 217 -12.53 -14.22 0.62
C ARG A 217 -11.87 -14.17 -0.76
N VAL A 218 -11.01 -13.19 -1.00
CA VAL A 218 -10.31 -13.08 -2.29
C VAL A 218 -9.23 -14.15 -2.44
N VAL A 219 -8.49 -14.45 -1.37
CA VAL A 219 -7.51 -15.55 -1.39
C VAL A 219 -8.22 -16.88 -1.67
N GLN A 220 -9.38 -17.10 -1.06
CA GLN A 220 -10.23 -18.26 -1.34
C GLN A 220 -10.67 -18.27 -2.81
N PHE A 221 -11.20 -17.16 -3.33
CA PHE A 221 -11.58 -17.04 -4.73
C PHE A 221 -10.42 -17.28 -5.71
N LEU A 222 -9.22 -16.78 -5.41
CA LEU A 222 -8.01 -17.05 -6.20
C LEU A 222 -7.60 -18.53 -6.13
N GLY A 223 -7.77 -19.17 -4.97
CA GLY A 223 -7.59 -20.61 -4.82
C GLY A 223 -8.59 -21.41 -5.65
N ASP A 224 -9.86 -21.04 -5.61
CA ASP A 224 -10.94 -21.70 -6.36
C ASP A 224 -10.77 -21.52 -7.86
N THR A 225 -10.44 -20.31 -8.33
CA THR A 225 -10.15 -20.04 -9.74
C THR A 225 -8.89 -20.78 -10.22
N LYS A 226 -7.84 -20.87 -9.41
CA LYS A 226 -6.65 -21.68 -9.71
C LYS A 226 -7.03 -23.17 -9.86
N THR A 227 -7.80 -23.72 -8.93
CA THR A 227 -8.20 -25.14 -9.00
C THR A 227 -9.13 -25.40 -10.18
N ALA A 228 -10.05 -24.48 -10.48
CA ALA A 228 -10.90 -24.53 -11.66
C ALA A 228 -10.08 -24.47 -12.95
N ALA A 229 -9.14 -23.52 -13.07
CA ALA A 229 -8.24 -23.42 -14.21
C ALA A 229 -7.43 -24.71 -14.41
N LEU A 230 -6.83 -25.26 -13.34
CA LEU A 230 -6.10 -26.53 -13.41
C LEU A 230 -7.00 -27.69 -13.86
N LYS A 231 -8.26 -27.75 -13.40
CA LYS A 231 -9.25 -28.74 -13.85
C LYS A 231 -9.60 -28.55 -15.33
N THR A 232 -9.86 -27.32 -15.76
CA THR A 232 -10.21 -26.98 -17.15
C THR A 232 -9.07 -27.27 -18.10
N TYR A 233 -7.84 -26.89 -17.73
CA TYR A 233 -6.69 -27.05 -18.59
C TYR A 233 -6.28 -28.51 -18.77
N ARG A 234 -6.67 -29.47 -17.90
CA ARG A 234 -6.54 -30.95 -18.04
C ARG A 234 -5.16 -31.53 -18.50
N ILE A 235 -4.18 -30.69 -18.83
CA ILE A 235 -2.87 -31.01 -19.42
C ILE A 235 -1.89 -31.51 -18.35
N TYR A 236 -2.14 -31.21 -17.07
CA TYR A 236 -1.33 -31.73 -15.96
C TYR A 236 -1.71 -33.14 -15.48
N LYS A 237 -2.73 -33.79 -16.07
CA LYS A 237 -3.15 -35.14 -15.65
C LYS A 237 -2.18 -36.27 -16.05
N LYS A 238 -1.06 -35.96 -16.73
CA LYS A 238 0.01 -36.92 -17.04
C LYS A 238 1.34 -36.69 -16.30
N THR A 239 1.49 -35.60 -15.55
CA THR A 239 2.66 -35.36 -14.69
C THR A 239 2.27 -35.66 -13.25
N SER A 240 2.48 -36.91 -12.83
CA SER A 240 2.36 -37.30 -11.42
C SER A 240 3.32 -36.45 -10.60
N VAL A 241 2.78 -35.56 -9.76
CA VAL A 241 3.55 -34.68 -8.87
C VAL A 241 4.43 -35.49 -7.92
N GLU A 242 4.06 -36.73 -7.62
CA GLU A 242 4.86 -37.69 -6.82
C GLU A 242 6.19 -38.11 -7.48
N LYS A 243 6.36 -37.94 -8.80
CA LYS A 243 7.65 -38.20 -9.49
C LYS A 243 8.65 -37.04 -9.41
N TYR A 244 8.22 -35.88 -8.91
CA TYR A 244 9.07 -34.73 -8.67
C TYR A 244 9.21 -34.46 -7.17
N ALA A 245 9.18 -35.51 -6.34
CA ALA A 245 9.85 -35.45 -5.04
C ALA A 245 11.33 -35.19 -5.32
N ILE A 246 11.72 -33.92 -5.26
CA ILE A 246 13.08 -33.46 -5.48
C ILE A 246 13.96 -34.12 -4.41
N GLN A 247 14.57 -35.25 -4.76
CA GLN A 247 15.73 -35.76 -4.04
C GLN A 247 16.86 -34.77 -4.32
N THR A 248 17.09 -33.88 -3.36
CA THR A 248 18.21 -32.96 -3.37
C THR A 248 19.46 -33.72 -2.97
N GLU A 249 20.31 -34.03 -3.95
CA GLU A 249 21.77 -33.99 -3.82
C GLU A 249 22.41 -34.15 -5.21
N ASP A 250 23.09 -33.08 -5.62
CA ASP A 250 24.15 -33.01 -6.62
C ASP A 250 23.86 -33.10 -8.15
N LYS A 251 24.15 -31.94 -8.78
CA LYS A 251 24.85 -31.71 -10.06
C LYS A 251 24.13 -31.36 -11.38
N GLU A 252 22.80 -31.39 -11.52
CA GLU A 252 22.17 -30.96 -12.79
C GLU A 252 21.06 -29.91 -12.63
N TRP A 253 21.34 -28.84 -11.89
CA TRP A 253 20.40 -27.71 -11.71
C TRP A 253 20.54 -26.60 -12.75
N SER A 254 21.33 -26.74 -13.82
CA SER A 254 21.50 -25.65 -14.81
C SER A 254 20.17 -25.24 -15.46
N ILE A 255 19.36 -26.21 -15.87
CA ILE A 255 18.07 -25.97 -16.54
C ILE A 255 17.04 -25.35 -15.58
N LEU A 256 17.01 -25.81 -14.33
CA LEU A 256 16.15 -25.24 -13.29
C LEU A 256 16.67 -23.89 -12.79
N GLY A 257 17.98 -23.65 -12.85
CA GLY A 257 18.63 -22.40 -12.48
C GLY A 257 18.18 -21.25 -13.36
N ASP A 258 18.13 -21.46 -14.67
CA ASP A 258 17.67 -20.44 -15.64
C ASP A 258 16.19 -20.11 -15.47
N SER A 259 15.35 -21.13 -15.23
CA SER A 259 13.93 -20.93 -14.94
C SER A 259 13.70 -20.24 -13.59
N LEU A 260 14.44 -20.66 -12.56
CA LEU A 260 14.38 -20.08 -11.22
C LEU A 260 14.84 -18.62 -11.23
N TYR A 261 15.91 -18.29 -11.95
CA TYR A 261 16.36 -16.92 -12.15
C TYR A 261 15.28 -16.08 -12.83
N SER A 262 14.66 -16.59 -13.89
CA SER A 262 13.58 -15.90 -14.60
C SER A 262 12.37 -15.63 -13.69
N ILE A 263 11.95 -16.63 -12.91
CA ILE A 263 10.85 -16.50 -11.94
C ILE A 263 11.22 -15.52 -10.83
N HIS A 264 12.46 -15.60 -10.32
CA HIS A 264 12.97 -14.70 -9.30
C HIS A 264 12.95 -13.25 -9.77
N MET A 265 13.47 -12.97 -10.97
CA MET A 265 13.47 -11.64 -11.56
C MET A 265 12.05 -11.12 -11.82
N ALA A 266 11.16 -11.95 -12.34
CA ALA A 266 9.75 -11.58 -12.53
C ALA A 266 9.09 -11.20 -11.19
N LEU A 267 9.25 -12.03 -10.15
CA LEU A 267 8.75 -11.74 -8.81
C LEU A 267 9.38 -10.50 -8.20
N TYR A 268 10.68 -10.26 -8.41
CA TYR A 268 11.38 -9.08 -7.96
C TYR A 268 10.78 -7.80 -8.56
N TYR A 269 10.65 -7.73 -9.89
CA TYR A 269 10.08 -6.56 -10.56
C TYR A 269 8.61 -6.36 -10.17
N LEU A 270 7.85 -7.44 -10.08
CA LEU A 270 6.44 -7.39 -9.71
C LEU A 270 6.25 -6.95 -8.25
N CYS A 271 7.04 -7.46 -7.31
CA CYS A 271 7.05 -6.98 -5.92
C CYS A 271 7.48 -5.52 -5.82
N THR A 272 8.45 -5.10 -6.63
CA THR A 272 8.91 -3.70 -6.68
C THR A 272 7.80 -2.77 -7.18
N TYR A 273 7.10 -3.16 -8.25
CA TYR A 273 5.96 -2.42 -8.77
C TYR A 273 4.79 -2.37 -7.78
N LEU A 274 4.44 -3.50 -7.17
CA LEU A 274 3.41 -3.56 -6.14
C LEU A 274 3.79 -2.78 -4.88
N ALA A 275 5.08 -2.68 -4.54
CA ALA A 275 5.55 -1.81 -3.48
C ALA A 275 5.28 -0.33 -3.81
N MET A 276 5.57 0.08 -5.04
CA MET A 276 5.28 1.43 -5.52
C MET A 276 3.77 1.71 -5.50
N LEU A 277 2.96 0.81 -6.04
CA LEU A 277 1.50 0.92 -6.03
C LEU A 277 0.95 0.95 -4.59
N ARG A 278 1.48 0.12 -3.70
CA ARG A 278 1.14 0.14 -2.27
C ARG A 278 1.45 1.48 -1.64
N ASN A 279 2.60 2.08 -1.96
CA ASN A 279 2.98 3.39 -1.42
C ASN A 279 2.07 4.49 -1.97
N LEU A 280 1.69 4.39 -3.26
CA LEU A 280 0.71 5.24 -3.91
C LEU A 280 -0.64 5.18 -3.15
N ILE A 281 -1.16 3.97 -2.95
CA ILE A 281 -2.45 3.73 -2.29
C ILE A 281 -2.41 4.12 -0.81
N ASN A 282 -1.35 3.81 -0.07
CA ASN A 282 -1.34 4.10 1.37
C ASN A 282 -1.06 5.57 1.71
N TRP A 283 -0.66 6.40 0.74
CA TRP A 283 -0.24 7.79 0.98
C TRP A 283 0.85 7.93 2.08
N ARG A 284 1.63 6.87 2.32
CA ARG A 284 2.67 6.78 3.38
C ARG A 284 4.06 6.97 2.82
N PRO A 285 5.04 7.34 3.67
CA PRO A 285 5.62 8.69 3.85
C PRO A 285 5.95 9.46 2.55
N ALA A 286 5.94 8.79 1.40
CA ALA A 286 5.95 9.37 0.06
C ALA A 286 4.60 10.02 -0.32
N GLY A 287 3.81 10.49 0.65
CA GLY A 287 2.54 11.18 0.41
C GLY A 287 2.69 12.35 -0.56
N PHE A 288 3.90 12.93 -0.66
CA PHE A 288 4.23 13.94 -1.65
C PHE A 288 4.28 13.45 -3.09
N GLY A 289 4.76 12.23 -3.35
CA GLY A 289 4.76 11.65 -4.69
C GLY A 289 3.33 11.42 -5.19
N THR A 290 2.49 10.82 -4.35
CA THR A 290 1.07 10.63 -4.66
C THR A 290 0.32 11.96 -4.76
N HIS A 291 0.61 12.91 -3.87
CA HIS A 291 0.05 14.25 -3.90
C HIS A 291 0.40 14.99 -5.20
N ALA A 292 1.68 15.01 -5.58
CA ALA A 292 2.14 15.63 -6.81
C ALA A 292 1.54 14.96 -8.06
N LEU A 293 1.44 13.62 -8.07
CA LEU A 293 0.75 12.91 -9.15
C LEU A 293 -0.72 13.33 -9.24
N THR A 294 -1.42 13.37 -8.10
CA THR A 294 -2.83 13.78 -8.01
C THR A 294 -2.99 15.21 -8.53
N LEU A 295 -2.16 16.15 -8.06
CA LEU A 295 -2.18 17.55 -8.48
C LEU A 295 -1.86 17.71 -9.97
N ASN A 296 -0.86 16.99 -10.48
CA ASN A 296 -0.51 17.00 -11.91
C ASN A 296 -1.63 16.43 -12.78
N CYS A 297 -2.33 15.39 -12.32
CA CYS A 297 -3.51 14.87 -13.02
C CYS A 297 -4.66 15.90 -13.02
N LEU A 298 -4.89 16.61 -11.91
CA LEU A 298 -5.89 17.68 -11.83
C LEU A 298 -5.56 18.86 -12.76
N ILE A 299 -4.33 19.35 -12.71
CA ILE A 299 -3.85 20.46 -13.56
C ILE A 299 -3.84 20.02 -15.02
N GLY A 300 -3.33 18.82 -15.32
CA GLY A 300 -3.31 18.27 -16.67
C GLY A 300 -4.71 18.12 -17.25
N GLY A 301 -5.66 17.58 -16.47
CA GLY A 301 -7.07 17.51 -16.86
C GLY A 301 -7.67 18.90 -17.12
N LEU A 302 -7.39 19.87 -16.26
CA LEU A 302 -7.89 21.25 -16.41
C LEU A 302 -7.31 21.96 -17.63
N VAL A 303 -6.00 21.84 -17.83
CA VAL A 303 -5.32 22.38 -19.01
C VAL A 303 -5.94 21.76 -20.26
N TRP A 304 -6.11 20.44 -20.30
CA TRP A 304 -6.63 19.76 -21.48
C TRP A 304 -8.11 20.07 -21.75
N MET A 305 -8.90 20.32 -20.70
CA MET A 305 -10.28 20.80 -20.80
C MET A 305 -10.37 22.21 -21.41
N VAL A 306 -9.45 23.11 -21.04
CA VAL A 306 -9.46 24.52 -21.47
C VAL A 306 -8.75 24.73 -22.79
N THR A 307 -7.66 24.01 -23.06
CA THR A 307 -6.96 24.08 -24.35
C THR A 307 -7.88 23.50 -25.40
N PRO A 308 -8.48 24.34 -26.27
CA PRO A 308 -9.28 23.82 -27.34
C PRO A 308 -8.33 22.96 -28.16
N MET A 309 -8.67 21.68 -28.36
CA MET A 309 -8.04 20.93 -29.43
C MET A 309 -8.49 21.59 -30.73
N TYR A 310 -7.77 22.65 -31.15
CA TYR A 310 -7.85 23.27 -32.47
C TYR A 310 -7.25 22.31 -33.51
N VAL A 311 -7.68 21.06 -33.46
CA VAL A 311 -7.16 19.98 -34.27
C VAL A 311 -8.40 19.24 -34.76
N TRP A 312 -8.92 19.80 -35.86
CA TRP A 312 -9.93 19.31 -36.81
C TRP A 312 -11.40 19.68 -36.55
#